data_AF-A0AA51UEM4-F1
#
_entry.id   AF-A0AA51UEM4-F1
#
_cell.length_a   1.000
_cell.length_b   1.000
_cell.length_c   1.000
_cell.angle_alpha   90.00
_cell.angle_beta   90.00
_cell.angle_gamma   90.00
#
_symmetry.space_group_name_H-M   'P 1'
#
loop_
_entity.id
_entity.type
_entity.pdbx_description
1 polymer ?
#
loop_
_entity_poly.entity_id
_entity_poly.type
_entity_poly.pdbx_seq_one_letter_code
_entity_poly.pdbx_strand_id
1 'polypeptide(L)'
;MNGTFTLAIGERRTIKSSLFGTSQDMMYCGMSSESTFSIGLLFSKGYQGHALNFYFPRKSSYIILDKRKYYIVDVNPEHITLQLSE
;
A
#
# COMPACT_ATOMS: atom_id res chain seq x y z
N MET A 1 15.07 -2.91 13.16
CA MET A 1 15.30 -2.32 11.81
C MET A 1 13.97 -1.77 11.34
N ASN A 2 13.81 -0.45 11.40
CA ASN A 2 12.52 0.24 11.25
C ASN A 2 11.90 -0.06 9.88
N GLY A 3 10.62 -0.45 9.89
CA GLY A 3 9.87 -1.07 8.79
C GLY A 3 9.60 -0.15 7.59
N THR A 4 10.66 0.41 7.01
CA THR A 4 10.63 1.19 5.77
C THR A 4 10.80 0.26 4.58
N PHE A 5 10.02 0.47 3.54
CA PHE A 5 10.10 -0.29 2.30
C PHE A 5 9.64 0.54 1.12
N THR A 6 10.13 0.18 -0.07
CA THR A 6 9.73 0.77 -1.33
C THR A 6 8.93 -0.25 -2.13
N LEU A 7 7.92 0.23 -2.86
CA LEU A 7 7.18 -0.53 -3.86
C LEU A 7 7.26 0.22 -5.18
N ALA A 8 7.76 -0.43 -6.22
CA ALA A 8 7.57 0.03 -7.59
C ALA A 8 6.11 -0.21 -8.05
N ILE A 9 5.69 0.39 -9.16
CA ILE A 9 4.35 0.16 -9.71
C ILE A 9 4.13 -1.34 -9.94
N GLY A 10 3.02 -1.86 -9.41
CA GLY A 10 2.63 -3.27 -9.53
C GLY A 10 3.31 -4.20 -8.52
N GLU A 11 4.34 -3.74 -7.81
CA GLU A 11 4.95 -4.52 -6.74
C GLU A 11 4.01 -4.64 -5.54
N ARG A 12 4.04 -5.83 -4.94
CA ARG A 12 3.17 -6.21 -3.84
C ARG A 12 3.99 -6.48 -2.60
N ARG A 13 3.42 -6.08 -1.46
CA ARG A 13 3.93 -6.47 -0.15
C ARG A 13 2.77 -6.95 0.72
N THR A 14 2.93 -8.14 1.26
CA THR A 14 2.01 -8.66 2.27
C THR A 14 2.12 -7.81 3.54
N ILE A 15 1.03 -7.18 3.94
CA ILE A 15 0.98 -6.33 5.13
C ILE A 15 0.34 -7.02 6.32
N LYS A 16 -0.36 -8.14 6.09
CA LYS A 16 -0.91 -8.98 7.15
C LYS A 16 -1.09 -10.42 6.68
N SER A 17 -0.65 -11.33 7.54
CA SER A 17 -1.13 -12.71 7.63
C SER A 17 -1.54 -12.87 9.09
N SER A 18 -2.85 -12.88 9.38
CA SER A 18 -3.24 -13.44 10.67
C SER A 18 -3.00 -14.95 10.58
N LEU A 19 -2.42 -15.56 11.61
CA LEU A 19 -2.14 -17.00 11.72
C LEU A 19 -3.32 -17.91 11.33
N PHE A 20 -4.56 -17.39 11.30
CA PHE A 20 -5.79 -18.09 10.91
C PHE A 20 -6.67 -17.32 9.89
N GLY A 21 -6.15 -16.35 9.13
CA GLY A 21 -7.02 -15.50 8.29
C GLY A 21 -6.42 -15.00 7.00
N THR A 22 -7.27 -14.27 6.26
CA THR A 22 -7.07 -13.77 4.89
C THR A 22 -5.75 -13.01 4.75
N SER A 23 -4.89 -13.43 3.81
CA SER A 23 -3.71 -12.66 3.42
C SER A 23 -4.15 -11.39 2.71
N GLN A 24 -3.50 -10.29 3.04
CA GLN A 24 -3.73 -9.00 2.40
C GLN A 24 -2.41 -8.43 1.89
N ASP A 25 -2.41 -8.14 0.60
CA ASP A 25 -1.29 -7.49 -0.07
C ASP A 25 -1.61 -6.02 -0.32
N MET A 26 -0.62 -5.18 -0.04
CA MET A 26 -0.55 -3.80 -0.49
C MET A 26 0.16 -3.77 -1.84
N MET A 27 -0.35 -3.01 -2.79
CA MET A 27 0.28 -2.80 -4.10
C MET A 27 0.34 -1.32 -4.43
N TYR A 28 1.48 -0.83 -4.88
CA TYR A 28 1.54 0.52 -5.44
C TYR A 28 0.99 0.52 -6.87
N CYS A 29 -0.02 1.34 -7.14
CA CYS A 29 -0.69 1.38 -8.45
C CYS A 29 -0.23 2.57 -9.31
N GLY A 30 0.80 3.30 -8.89
CA GLY A 30 1.28 4.50 -9.58
C GLY A 30 0.47 5.75 -9.27
N MET A 31 0.62 6.75 -10.13
CA MET A 31 -0.08 8.03 -10.05
C MET A 31 -1.23 8.09 -11.07
N SER A 32 -2.45 8.36 -10.59
CA SER A 32 -3.63 8.55 -11.46
C SER A 32 -3.68 9.95 -12.07
N SER A 33 -2.97 10.90 -11.46
CA SER A 33 -2.70 12.25 -11.96
C SER A 33 -1.44 12.78 -11.28
N GLU A 34 -0.88 13.91 -11.72
CA GLU A 34 0.32 14.51 -11.10
C GLU A 34 0.18 14.83 -9.60
N SER A 35 -1.05 14.93 -9.10
CA SER A 35 -1.36 15.28 -7.71
C SER A 35 -1.93 14.13 -6.90
N THR A 36 -2.16 12.95 -7.50
CA THR A 36 -2.85 11.83 -6.86
C THR A 36 -2.16 10.51 -7.15
N PHE A 37 -1.83 9.76 -6.09
CA PHE A 37 -1.31 8.40 -6.19
C PHE A 37 -2.34 7.38 -5.72
N SER A 38 -2.16 6.13 -6.14
CA SER A 38 -3.07 5.03 -5.80
C SER A 38 -2.35 3.86 -5.14
N ILE A 39 -3.02 3.26 -4.16
CA ILE A 39 -2.62 2.00 -3.55
C ILE A 39 -3.79 1.02 -3.61
N GLY A 40 -3.49 -0.19 -4.09
CA GLY A 40 -4.39 -1.33 -4.05
C GLY A 40 -4.23 -2.12 -2.75
N LEU A 41 -5.36 -2.54 -2.17
CA LEU A 41 -5.40 -3.59 -1.16
C LEU A 41 -6.04 -4.83 -1.79
N LEU A 42 -5.26 -5.89 -1.93
CA LEU A 42 -5.66 -7.14 -2.55
C LEU A 42 -5.98 -8.14 -1.43
N PHE A 43 -7.16 -8.76 -1.53
CA PHE A 43 -7.67 -9.75 -0.60
C PHE A 43 -7.87 -11.06 -1.35
N SER A 44 -7.32 -12.15 -0.83
CA SER A 44 -7.50 -13.49 -1.38
C SER A 44 -8.13 -14.42 -0.35
N LYS A 45 -9.25 -15.06 -0.70
CA LYS A 45 -9.87 -16.11 0.10
C LYS A 45 -10.13 -17.35 -0.77
N GLY A 46 -9.25 -18.34 -0.67
CA GLY A 46 -9.29 -19.51 -1.56
C GLY A 46 -9.03 -19.10 -3.01
N TYR A 47 -9.89 -19.52 -3.94
CA TYR A 47 -9.79 -19.19 -5.37
C TYR A 47 -10.36 -17.81 -5.74
N GLN A 48 -11.03 -17.12 -4.82
CA GLN A 48 -11.64 -15.81 -5.06
C GLN A 48 -10.72 -14.68 -4.60
N GLY A 49 -10.58 -13.65 -5.44
CA GLY A 49 -9.79 -12.46 -5.17
C GLY A 49 -10.60 -11.19 -5.36
N HIS A 50 -10.45 -10.24 -4.44
CA HIS A 50 -11.02 -8.90 -4.55
C HIS A 50 -9.94 -7.86 -4.30
N ALA A 51 -10.06 -6.69 -4.93
CA ALA A 51 -9.14 -5.59 -4.71
C ALA A 51 -9.90 -4.28 -4.46
N LEU A 52 -9.36 -3.46 -3.57
CA LEU A 52 -9.83 -2.11 -3.32
C LEU A 52 -8.72 -1.13 -3.73
N ASN A 53 -9.04 -0.20 -4.64
CA ASN A 53 -8.13 0.88 -5.02
C ASN A 53 -8.45 2.13 -4.21
N PHE A 54 -7.46 2.61 -3.48
CA PHE A 54 -7.51 3.86 -2.75
C PHE A 54 -6.72 4.92 -3.50
N TYR A 55 -7.17 6.17 -3.40
CA TYR A 55 -6.54 7.31 -4.05
C TYR A 55 -6.23 8.36 -2.99
N PHE A 56 -5.01 8.89 -3.04
CA PHE A 56 -4.48 9.78 -2.03
C PHE A 56 -3.79 10.99 -2.69
N PRO A 57 -3.90 12.19 -2.11
CA PRO A 57 -3.12 13.33 -2.55
C PRO A 57 -1.62 13.07 -2.43
N ARG A 58 -0.82 13.45 -3.44
CA ARG A 58 0.65 13.35 -3.44
C ARG A 58 1.29 14.04 -2.23
N LYS A 59 0.67 15.11 -1.74
CA LYS A 59 1.16 15.90 -0.60
C LYS A 59 0.84 15.28 0.77
N SER A 60 0.16 14.14 0.82
CA SER A 60 -0.11 13.45 2.08
C SER A 60 1.20 13.05 2.76
N SER A 61 1.30 13.27 4.07
CA SER A 61 2.46 12.85 4.87
C SER A 61 2.33 11.42 5.42
N TYR A 62 1.12 10.88 5.44
CA TYR A 62 0.84 9.51 5.84
C TYR A 62 -0.44 8.99 5.19
N ILE A 63 -0.60 7.67 5.23
CA ILE A 63 -1.84 6.96 4.88
C ILE A 63 -2.18 5.96 5.98
N ILE A 64 -3.45 5.58 6.03
CA ILE A 64 -3.92 4.52 6.92
C ILE A 64 -4.49 3.41 6.06
N LEU A 65 -3.92 2.21 6.18
CA LEU A 65 -4.33 1.00 5.47
C LEU A 65 -4.43 -0.16 6.47
N ASP A 66 -5.56 -0.86 6.48
CA ASP A 66 -5.91 -1.89 7.49
C ASP A 66 -5.56 -1.49 8.93
N LYS A 67 -6.05 -0.31 9.36
CA LYS A 67 -5.83 0.24 10.71
C LYS A 67 -4.37 0.49 11.08
N ARG A 68 -3.43 0.40 10.12
CA ARG A 68 -2.01 0.73 10.31
C ARG A 68 -1.68 2.03 9.62
N LYS A 69 -0.90 2.87 10.31
CA LYS A 69 -0.42 4.14 9.78
C LYS A 69 0.94 3.93 9.11
N TYR A 70 1.07 4.42 7.88
CA TYR A 70 2.32 4.44 7.14
C TYR A 70 2.67 5.88 6.80
N TYR A 71 3.84 6.34 7.23
CA TYR A 71 4.39 7.61 6.78
C TYR A 71 4.88 7.47 5.33
N ILE A 72 4.62 8.49 4.52
CA ILE A 72 5.11 8.56 3.15
C ILE A 72 6.47 9.25 3.19
N VAL A 73 7.51 8.50 2.83
CA VAL A 73 8.88 9.00 2.77
C VAL A 73 9.14 9.62 1.40
N ASP A 74 8.70 8.95 0.34
CA ASP A 74 8.78 9.43 -1.04
C ASP A 74 7.62 8.86 -1.88
N VAL A 75 7.16 9.61 -2.88
CA VAL A 75 6.15 9.15 -3.85
C VAL A 75 6.31 9.88 -5.19
N ASN A 76 6.41 9.08 -6.24
CA ASN A 76 6.50 9.55 -7.62
C ASN A 76 5.81 8.52 -8.55
N PRO A 77 5.70 8.76 -9.87
CA PRO A 77 4.99 7.86 -10.75
C PRO A 77 5.49 6.42 -10.74
N GLU A 78 6.78 6.17 -10.47
CA GLU A 78 7.46 4.88 -10.58
C GLU A 78 7.47 4.08 -9.26
N HIS A 79 7.52 4.76 -8.12
CA HIS A 79 7.56 4.10 -6.81
C HIS A 79 6.98 4.92 -5.66
N ILE A 80 6.71 4.22 -4.56
CA ILE A 80 6.40 4.80 -3.26
C ILE A 80 7.29 4.17 -2.18
N THR A 81 7.84 5.01 -1.29
CA THR A 81 8.55 4.56 -0.08
C THR A 81 7.69 4.86 1.13
N LEU A 82 7.39 3.82 1.91
CA LEU A 82 6.54 3.87 3.09
C LEU A 82 7.33 3.42 4.32
N GLN A 83 7.08 4.09 5.45
CA GLN A 83 7.58 3.70 6.76
C GLN A 83 6.40 3.38 7.67
N LEU A 84 6.35 2.16 8.21
CA LEU A 84 5.36 1.80 9.22
C LEU A 84 5.55 2.65 10.49
N SER A 85 4.49 3.32 10.95
CA SER A 85 4.46 3.96 12.27
C SER A 85 4.51 2.86 13.32
N GLU A 86 5.41 2.99 14.30
CA GLU A 86 5.58 2.05 15.43
C GLU A 86 4.25 1.63 16.07
#